data_AF-A0A1V2B1V3-F1
#
_entry.id   AF-A0A1V2B1V3-F1
#
_cell.length_a   1.000
_cell.length_b   1.000
_cell.length_c   1.000
_cell.angle_alpha   90.00
_cell.angle_beta   90.00
_cell.angle_gamma   90.00
#
_symmetry.space_group_name_H-M   'P 1'
#
loop_
_entity.id
_entity.type
_entity.pdbx_description
1 polymer ?
#
loop_
_entity_poly.entity_id
_entity_poly.type
_entity_poly.pdbx_seq_one_letter_code
_entity_poly.pdbx_strand_id
1 'polypeptide(L)' 'MKKETNDVPKPAKFCYEHIGGKLGELLAAAFIEKGWIAKDGADNKHFYITPTGVQALTKMGIDLSLIKS' A
#
# COMPACT_ATOMS: atom_id res chain seq x y z
N MET A 1 12.79 -6.93 -28.60
CA MET A 1 12.31 -8.06 -27.80
C MET A 1 10.97 -7.72 -27.17
N LYS A 2 9.89 -8.44 -27.51
CA LYS A 2 8.63 -8.36 -26.76
C LYS A 2 8.84 -9.19 -25.49
N LYS A 3 8.69 -8.58 -24.31
CA LYS A 3 8.67 -9.35 -23.06
C LYS A 3 7.40 -10.20 -23.11
N GLU A 4 7.55 -11.52 -23.26
CA GLU A 4 6.50 -12.47 -22.91
C GLU A 4 6.21 -12.29 -21.43
N THR A 5 5.19 -11.48 -21.13
CA THR A 5 4.54 -11.54 -19.84
C THR A 5 3.77 -12.85 -19.86
N ASN A 6 4.36 -13.91 -19.31
CA ASN A 6 3.60 -15.09 -18.92
C ASN A 6 2.38 -14.58 -18.14
N ASP A 7 1.19 -14.67 -18.74
CA ASP A 7 -0.10 -14.25 -18.18
C ASP A 7 -0.56 -15.24 -17.11
N VAL A 8 0.37 -15.66 -16.25
CA VAL A 8 0.07 -16.49 -15.10
C VAL A 8 -0.41 -15.53 -14.01
N PRO A 9 -1.64 -15.69 -13.50
CA PRO A 9 -2.14 -14.88 -12.41
C PRO A 9 -1.17 -14.92 -11.23
N LYS A 10 -0.71 -13.75 -10.78
CA LYS A 10 0.14 -13.67 -9.60
C LYS A 10 -0.72 -13.86 -8.35
N PRO A 11 -0.31 -14.71 -7.40
CA PRO A 11 -1.10 -14.94 -6.19
C PRO A 11 -1.15 -13.68 -5.33
N ALA A 12 -2.36 -13.28 -4.93
CA ALA A 12 -2.62 -12.25 -3.93
C ALA A 12 -3.13 -12.94 -2.65
N LYS A 13 -2.35 -12.88 -1.57
CA LYS A 13 -2.74 -13.49 -0.29
C LYS A 13 -3.57 -12.50 0.51
N PHE A 14 -4.69 -12.97 1.05
CA PHE A 14 -5.44 -12.26 2.07
C PHE A 14 -5.13 -12.86 3.44
N CYS A 15 -4.88 -12.00 4.41
CA CYS A 15 -4.79 -12.36 5.82
C CYS A 15 -6.03 -11.75 6.49
N TYR A 16 -7.01 -12.56 6.83
CA TYR A 16 -8.32 -12.08 7.28
C TYR A 16 -8.95 -11.15 6.24
N GLU A 17 -9.15 -9.87 6.59
CA GLU A 17 -9.81 -8.85 5.78
C GLU A 17 -8.82 -7.89 5.08
N HIS A 18 -7.52 -8.18 5.08
CA HIS A 18 -6.51 -7.34 4.42
C HIS A 18 -5.60 -8.12 3.47
N ILE A 19 -5.05 -7.39 2.49
CA ILE A 19 -4.03 -7.92 1.57
C ILE A 19 -2.73 -8.10 2.35
N GLY A 20 -2.26 -9.34 2.42
CA GLY A 20 -1.02 -9.74 3.07
C GLY A 20 -0.03 -10.40 2.11
N GLY A 21 0.97 -11.08 2.69
CA GLY A 21 2.02 -11.75 1.92
C GLY A 21 2.84 -10.78 1.06
N LYS A 22 3.38 -11.28 -0.06
CA LYS A 22 4.31 -10.49 -0.89
C LYS A 22 3.64 -9.28 -1.55
N LEU A 23 2.35 -9.37 -1.89
CA LEU A 23 1.62 -8.25 -2.48
C LEU A 23 1.48 -7.10 -1.47
N GLY A 24 1.09 -7.39 -0.23
CA GLY A 24 0.99 -6.39 0.83
C GLY A 24 2.35 -5.73 1.13
N GLU A 25 3.42 -6.52 1.16
CA GLU A 25 4.80 -6.01 1.34
C GLU A 25 5.21 -5.03 0.23
N LEU A 26 4.94 -5.38 -1.03
CA LEU A 26 5.27 -4.54 -2.19
C LEU A 26 4.43 -3.25 -2.23
N LEU A 27 3.15 -3.32 -1.86
CA LEU A 27 2.29 -2.14 -1.74
C LEU A 27 2.81 -1.19 -0.65
N ALA A 28 3.14 -1.72 0.52
CA ALA A 28 3.70 -0.92 1.62
C ALA A 28 5.02 -0.25 1.21
N ALA A 29 5.94 -0.99 0.60
CA ALA A 29 7.21 -0.44 0.11
C ALA A 29 6.98 0.68 -0.92
N ALA A 30 6.08 0.47 -1.89
CA ALA A 30 5.75 1.46 -2.90
C ALA A 30 5.11 2.71 -2.30
N PHE A 31 4.24 2.57 -1.29
CA PHE A 31 3.62 3.71 -0.61
C PHE A 31 4.62 4.50 0.22
N ILE A 32 5.60 3.84 0.85
CA ILE A 32 6.70 4.52 1.55
C ILE A 32 7.60 5.27 0.56
N GLU A 33 8.00 4.62 -0.53
CA GLU A 33 8.85 5.24 -1.57
C GLU A 33 8.17 6.45 -2.22
N LYS A 34 6.85 6.39 -2.43
CA LYS A 34 6.06 7.52 -2.93
C LYS A 34 5.74 8.58 -1.86
N GLY A 35 6.15 8.36 -0.61
CA GLY A 35 5.86 9.24 0.51
C GLY A 35 4.38 9.32 0.87
N TRP A 36 3.57 8.32 0.50
CA TRP A 36 2.14 8.26 0.83
C TRP A 36 1.90 7.84 2.27
N ILE A 37 2.76 6.97 2.80
CA ILE A 37 2.77 6.61 4.22
C ILE A 37 4.18 6.82 4.79
N ALA A 38 4.25 7.21 6.05
CA ALA A 38 5.51 7.45 6.75
C ALA A 38 5.41 6.99 8.21
N LYS A 39 6.55 6.71 8.84
CA LYS A 39 6.61 6.46 10.29
C LYS A 39 6.72 7.78 11.03
N ASP A 40 6.04 7.89 12.16
CA ASP A 40 6.22 9.01 13.08
C ASP A 40 7.46 8.74 13.96
N GLY A 41 8.66 8.99 13.44
CA GLY A 41 9.92 8.74 14.18
C GLY A 41 10.46 7.31 14.12
N ALA A 42 11.68 7.13 14.65
CA ALA A 42 12.49 5.93 14.44
C ALA A 42 11.98 4.68 15.18
N ASP A 43 11.34 4.86 16.35
CA ASP A 43 10.91 3.77 17.23
C ASP A 43 9.43 3.40 17.08
N ASN A 44 8.68 4.16 16.29
CA ASN A 44 7.25 3.89 16.13
C ASN A 44 7.01 2.77 15.11
N LYS A 45 6.29 1.73 15.57
CA LYS A 45 5.82 0.61 14.74
C LYS A 45 4.62 0.99 13.86
N HIS A 46 4.08 2.20 14.04
CA HIS A 46 2.91 2.68 13.34
C HIS A 46 3.30 3.55 12.14
N PHE A 47 2.58 3.33 11.04
CA PHE A 47 2.64 4.18 9.86
C PHE A 47 1.42 5.10 9.84
N TYR A 48 1.62 6.30 9.34
CA TYR A 48 0.59 7.31 9.15
C TYR A 48 0.52 7.68 7.68
N ILE A 49 -0.68 8.02 7.22
CA ILE A 49 -0.90 8.51 5.87
C ILE A 49 -0.48 9.98 5.85
N THR A 50 0.43 10.34 4.95
CA THR A 50 0.89 11.74 4.80
C THR A 50 -0.16 12.57 4.06
N PRO A 51 -0.08 13.92 4.08
CA PRO A 51 -0.97 14.76 3.28
C PRO A 51 -0.93 14.45 1.77
N THR A 52 0.23 14.03 1.26
CA THR A 52 0.38 13.57 -0.13
C THR A 52 -0.28 12.21 -0.34
N GLY A 53 -0.16 11.31 0.64
CA GLY A 53 -0.83 10.01 0.63
C GLY A 53 -2.34 10.12 0.63
N VAL A 54 -2.91 11.04 1.39
CA VAL A 54 -4.36 11.28 1.41
C VAL A 54 -4.87 11.59 0.00
N GLN A 55 -4.26 12.58 -0.66
CA GLN A 55 -4.66 12.96 -2.02
C GLN A 55 -4.50 11.81 -3.02
N ALA A 56 -3.39 11.08 -2.94
CA ALA A 56 -3.09 10.03 -3.90
C ALA A 56 -3.95 8.77 -3.71
N LEU A 57 -4.18 8.34 -2.47
CA LEU A 57 -5.04 7.20 -2.14
C LEU A 57 -6.50 7.51 -2.47
N THR A 58 -6.98 8.71 -2.18
CA THR A 58 -8.33 9.15 -2.62
C THR A 58 -8.43 9.18 -4.14
N LYS A 59 -7.41 9.64 -4.86
CA LYS A 59 -7.36 9.59 -6.33
C LYS A 59 -7.34 8.15 -6.87
N MET A 60 -6.77 7.21 -6.12
CA MET A 60 -6.81 5.78 -6.43
C MET A 60 -8.20 5.17 -6.18
N GLY A 61 -9.14 5.92 -5.60
CA GLY A 61 -10.51 5.48 -5.30
C GLY A 61 -10.67 4.87 -3.91
N ILE A 62 -9.69 5.06 -3.02
CA ILE A 62 -9.73 4.54 -1.64
C ILE A 62 -10.40 5.59 -0.76
N ASP A 63 -11.49 5.22 -0.10
CA ASP A 63 -12.18 6.07 0.86
C ASP A 63 -11.50 6.00 2.23
N LEU A 64 -10.74 7.06 2.54
CA LEU A 64 -10.01 7.18 3.80
C LEU A 64 -10.91 7.56 4.98
N SER A 65 -12.15 8.00 4.75
CA SER A 65 -13.09 8.33 5.83
C SER A 65 -13.51 7.10 6.65
N LEU A 66 -13.28 5.90 6.11
CA LEU A 66 -13.51 4.62 6.78
C LEU A 66 -12.47 4.31 7.86
N ILE A 67 -11.32 5.00 7.86
CA ILE A 67 -10.29 4.87 8.89
C ILE A 67 -10.69 5.74 10.08
N LYS A 68 -11.10 5.11 11.18
CA LYS A 68 -11.39 5.82 12.43
C LYS A 68 -10.08 6.30 13.06
N SER A 69 -9.99 7.61 13.31
CA SER A 69 -8.89 8.25 14.06
C SER A 69 -9.08 8.08 15.56
#